data_AF-A0A285BHF2-F1
#
_entry.id   AF-A0A285BHF2-F1
#
_cell.length_a   1.000
_cell.length_b   1.000
_cell.length_c   1.000
_cell.angle_alpha   90.00
_cell.angle_beta   90.00
_cell.angle_gamma   90.00
#
_symmetry.space_group_name_H-M   'P 1'
#
loop_
_entity.id
_entity.type
_entity.pdbx_description
1 polymer ?
#
loop_
_entity_poly.entity_id
_entity_poly.type
_entity_poly.pdbx_seq_one_letter_code
_entity_poly.pdbx_strand_id
1 'polypeptide(L)'
;MGIDMHEEARKIGKLVGEMSCTLQIVKKLKEMGFSIKQVLQTIELPESAVLRVFDGKENIRKIAEDTVNQQIAENGGKIPEERDFIKWVENALEYFMPPQDKEELIPLKEPQRLTCEQWAQYTPYENKLELFDGQALGDLRERENMIIALVYNIGLEHFIKILPQESKAILKELLNGQ
;
A
#
# COMPACT_ATOMS: atom_id res chain seq x y z
N MET A 1 -9.38 1.92 -40.97
CA MET A 1 -8.22 1.22 -40.36
C MET A 1 -7.08 2.15 -39.92
N GLY A 2 -7.11 3.48 -40.15
CA GLY A 2 -6.02 4.37 -39.71
C GLY A 2 -6.21 5.04 -38.33
N ILE A 3 -7.46 5.19 -37.86
CA ILE A 3 -7.77 5.88 -36.60
C ILE A 3 -7.48 4.99 -35.39
N ASP A 4 -7.72 3.68 -35.52
CA ASP A 4 -7.59 2.67 -34.46
C ASP A 4 -6.12 2.50 -34.00
N MET A 5 -5.19 2.33 -34.95
CA MET A 5 -3.76 2.18 -34.64
C MET A 5 -3.13 3.43 -33.99
N HIS A 6 -3.60 4.63 -34.35
CA HIS A 6 -3.11 5.87 -33.75
C HIS A 6 -3.64 6.06 -32.32
N GLU A 7 -4.85 5.60 -32.04
CA GLU A 7 -5.43 5.64 -30.70
C GLU A 7 -4.79 4.59 -29.77
N GLU A 8 -4.54 3.38 -30.28
CA GLU A 8 -3.79 2.33 -29.57
C GLU A 8 -2.35 2.77 -29.25
N ALA A 9 -1.62 3.32 -30.23
CA ALA A 9 -0.26 3.82 -30.01
C ALA A 9 -0.23 4.96 -28.97
N ARG A 10 -1.26 5.81 -28.94
CA ARG A 10 -1.40 6.87 -27.94
C ARG A 10 -1.65 6.30 -26.53
N LYS A 11 -2.52 5.29 -26.40
CA LYS A 11 -2.80 4.62 -25.13
C LYS A 11 -1.55 3.90 -24.58
N ILE A 12 -0.84 3.16 -25.43
CA ILE A 12 0.43 2.53 -25.07
C ILE A 12 1.46 3.58 -24.64
N GLY A 13 1.59 4.68 -25.38
CA GLY A 13 2.49 5.78 -25.02
C GLY A 13 2.17 6.40 -23.65
N LYS A 14 0.89 6.51 -23.28
CA LYS A 14 0.46 6.99 -21.96
C LYS A 14 0.83 6.00 -20.86
N LEU A 15 0.53 4.70 -21.04
CA LEU A 15 0.91 3.64 -20.11
C LEU A 15 2.42 3.55 -19.89
N VAL A 16 3.21 3.71 -20.94
CA VAL A 16 4.69 3.77 -20.85
C VAL A 16 5.14 4.99 -20.06
N GLY A 17 4.51 6.16 -20.28
CA GLY A 17 4.79 7.38 -19.52
C GLY A 17 4.52 7.21 -18.03
N GLU A 18 3.38 6.60 -17.70
CA GLU A 18 2.97 6.25 -16.34
C GLU A 18 3.96 5.28 -15.70
N MET A 19 4.20 4.12 -16.30
CA MET A 19 5.17 3.14 -15.83
C MET A 19 6.58 3.74 -15.63
N SER A 20 7.01 4.63 -16.53
CA SER A 20 8.28 5.33 -16.41
C SER A 20 8.32 6.21 -15.16
N CYS A 21 7.26 7.00 -14.91
CA CYS A 21 7.14 7.81 -13.69
C CYS A 21 7.19 6.93 -12.42
N THR A 22 6.53 5.77 -12.43
CA THR A 22 6.59 4.78 -11.35
C THR A 22 7.98 4.26 -11.07
N LEU A 23 8.70 3.86 -12.10
CA LEU A 23 10.06 3.37 -11.97
C LEU A 23 11.04 4.48 -11.54
N GLN A 24 10.75 5.76 -11.81
CA GLN A 24 11.51 6.88 -11.23
C GLN A 24 11.31 7.00 -9.71
N ILE A 25 10.10 6.73 -9.20
CA ILE A 25 9.85 6.67 -7.75
C ILE A 25 10.65 5.52 -7.13
N VAL A 26 10.65 4.34 -7.76
CA VAL A 26 11.47 3.19 -7.33
C VAL A 26 12.96 3.56 -7.27
N LYS A 27 13.46 4.28 -8.28
CA LYS A 27 14.85 4.75 -8.30
C LYS A 27 15.15 5.69 -7.13
N LYS A 28 14.24 6.62 -6.82
CA LYS A 28 14.40 7.52 -5.66
C LYS A 28 14.39 6.75 -4.34
N LEU A 29 13.52 5.76 -4.18
CA LEU A 29 13.50 4.88 -2.99
C LEU A 29 14.83 4.16 -2.79
N LYS A 30 15.39 3.60 -3.86
CA LYS A 30 16.73 3.02 -3.84
C LYS A 30 17.78 4.03 -3.39
N GLU A 31 17.78 5.24 -3.94
CA GLU A 31 18.71 6.32 -3.56
C GLU A 31 18.55 6.75 -2.10
N MET A 32 17.34 6.62 -1.54
CA MET A 32 17.04 6.83 -0.12
C MET A 32 17.42 5.64 0.78
N GLY A 33 17.94 4.54 0.22
CA GLY A 33 18.41 3.38 0.97
C GLY A 33 17.39 2.26 1.19
N PHE A 34 16.23 2.31 0.52
CA PHE A 34 15.23 1.25 0.63
C PHE A 34 15.71 -0.05 -0.05
N SER A 35 15.46 -1.19 0.59
CA SER A 35 15.71 -2.51 0.00
C SER A 35 14.64 -2.89 -1.02
N ILE A 36 14.98 -3.81 -1.94
CA ILE A 36 14.04 -4.36 -2.94
C ILE A 36 12.76 -4.90 -2.26
N LYS A 37 12.91 -5.62 -1.14
CA LYS A 37 11.78 -6.16 -0.39
C LYS A 37 10.83 -5.07 0.09
N GLN A 38 11.36 -3.98 0.64
CA GLN A 38 10.54 -2.84 1.08
C GLN A 38 9.84 -2.17 -0.10
N VAL A 39 10.54 -2.00 -1.23
CA VAL A 39 9.95 -1.43 -2.43
C VAL A 39 8.80 -2.29 -2.96
N LEU A 40 8.97 -3.60 -3.05
CA LEU A 40 7.92 -4.53 -3.54
C LEU A 40 6.72 -4.63 -2.60
N GLN A 41 6.91 -4.36 -1.30
CA GLN A 41 5.83 -4.27 -0.32
C GLN A 41 5.04 -2.96 -0.43
N THR A 42 5.68 -1.89 -0.89
CA THR A 42 5.08 -0.55 -1.01
C THR A 42 4.52 -0.29 -2.41
N ILE A 43 5.08 -0.92 -3.44
CA ILE A 43 4.77 -0.65 -4.83
C ILE A 43 4.39 -1.94 -5.53
N GLU A 44 3.15 -2.01 -6.01
CA GLU A 44 2.65 -3.11 -6.85
C GLU A 44 3.23 -3.02 -8.27
N LEU A 45 4.47 -3.48 -8.41
CA LEU A 45 5.15 -3.62 -9.70
C LEU A 45 5.65 -5.04 -9.91
N PRO A 46 5.82 -5.45 -11.17
CA PRO A 46 6.55 -6.67 -11.47
C PRO A 46 7.94 -6.64 -10.83
N GLU A 47 8.27 -7.69 -10.08
CA GLU A 47 9.55 -7.83 -9.40
C GLU A 47 10.73 -7.67 -10.36
N SER A 48 10.60 -8.18 -11.59
CA SER A 48 11.59 -8.05 -12.66
C SER A 48 11.90 -6.59 -13.01
N ALA A 49 10.90 -5.70 -13.02
CA ALA A 49 11.07 -4.29 -13.33
C ALA A 49 11.81 -3.57 -12.19
N VAL A 50 11.44 -3.87 -10.94
CA VAL A 50 12.09 -3.31 -9.74
C VAL A 50 13.56 -3.74 -9.68
N LEU A 51 13.85 -5.02 -9.90
CA LEU A 51 15.22 -5.53 -9.94
C LEU A 51 16.09 -4.83 -11.00
N ARG A 52 15.54 -4.58 -12.19
CA ARG A 52 16.25 -3.87 -13.28
C ARG A 52 16.56 -2.42 -12.92
N VAL A 53 15.65 -1.73 -12.23
CA VAL A 53 15.93 -0.37 -11.69
C VAL A 53 17.02 -0.42 -10.62
N PHE A 54 16.99 -1.44 -9.76
CA PHE A 54 18.01 -1.64 -8.73
C PHE A 54 19.39 -2.00 -9.28
N ASP A 55 19.47 -2.76 -10.38
CA ASP A 55 20.73 -3.03 -11.07
C ASP A 55 21.32 -1.75 -11.71
N GLY A 56 20.46 -0.82 -12.13
CA GLY A 56 20.86 0.53 -12.58
C GLY A 56 21.60 0.58 -13.92
N LYS A 57 21.70 -0.55 -14.63
CA LYS A 57 22.39 -0.65 -15.93
C LYS A 57 21.50 -0.25 -17.11
N GLU A 58 20.19 -0.20 -16.92
CA GLU A 58 19.22 0.04 -18.00
C GLU A 58 18.48 1.37 -17.83
N ASN A 59 18.05 1.94 -18.96
CA ASN A 59 17.24 3.15 -18.98
C ASN A 59 15.82 2.83 -18.48
N ILE A 60 15.32 3.62 -17.54
CA ILE A 60 13.98 3.48 -16.97
C ILE A 60 12.88 3.44 -18.03
N ARG A 61 12.99 4.26 -19.08
CA ARG A 61 12.02 4.28 -20.18
C ARG A 61 11.98 2.94 -20.91
N LYS A 62 13.14 2.31 -21.12
CA LYS A 62 13.22 0.99 -21.75
C LYS A 62 12.60 -0.09 -20.86
N ILE A 63 12.88 -0.04 -19.56
CA ILE A 63 12.25 -0.95 -18.58
C ILE A 63 10.72 -0.79 -18.64
N ALA A 64 10.22 0.45 -18.67
CA ALA A 64 8.80 0.75 -18.78
C ALA A 64 8.17 0.20 -20.08
N GLU A 65 8.81 0.44 -21.23
CA GLU A 65 8.36 -0.09 -22.53
C GLU A 65 8.29 -1.62 -22.52
N ASP A 66 9.33 -2.29 -22.04
CA ASP A 66 9.38 -3.75 -21.95
C ASP A 66 8.28 -4.30 -21.02
N THR A 67 8.07 -3.67 -19.86
CA THR A 67 7.06 -4.08 -18.89
C THR A 67 5.64 -3.93 -19.43
N VAL A 68 5.33 -2.79 -20.07
CA VAL A 68 4.01 -2.57 -20.68
C VAL A 68 3.75 -3.57 -21.81
N ASN A 69 4.76 -3.81 -22.66
CA ASN A 69 4.66 -4.80 -23.74
C ASN A 69 4.43 -6.22 -23.20
N GLN A 70 5.10 -6.59 -22.11
CA GLN A 70 4.90 -7.88 -21.45
C GLN A 70 3.46 -8.01 -20.91
N GLN A 71 2.95 -6.99 -20.22
CA GLN A 71 1.57 -7.00 -19.70
C GLN A 71 0.52 -7.11 -20.81
N ILE A 72 0.74 -6.43 -21.95
CA ILE A 72 -0.14 -6.54 -23.12
C ILE A 72 -0.10 -7.97 -23.67
N ALA A 73 1.09 -8.58 -23.79
CA ALA A 73 1.23 -9.95 -24.27
C ALA A 73 0.55 -10.97 -23.34
N GLU A 74 0.71 -10.81 -22.03
CA GLU A 74 0.08 -11.66 -21.00
C GLU A 74 -1.45 -11.51 -20.99
N ASN A 75 -1.97 -10.32 -21.30
CA ASN A 75 -3.40 -10.04 -21.43
C ASN A 75 -3.98 -10.38 -22.82
N GLY A 76 -3.30 -11.22 -23.60
CA GLY A 76 -3.79 -11.68 -24.91
C GLY A 76 -3.87 -10.57 -25.96
N GLY A 77 -2.97 -9.58 -25.89
CA GLY A 77 -2.90 -8.45 -26.81
C GLY A 77 -3.83 -7.29 -26.46
N LYS A 78 -4.58 -7.37 -25.36
CA LYS A 78 -5.45 -6.29 -24.90
C LYS A 78 -4.65 -5.23 -24.17
N ILE A 79 -4.81 -3.98 -24.58
CA ILE A 79 -4.25 -2.82 -23.88
C ILE A 79 -4.97 -2.69 -22.53
N PRO A 80 -4.25 -2.72 -21.40
CA PRO A 80 -4.83 -2.49 -20.08
C PRO A 80 -5.60 -1.14 -20.07
N GLU A 81 -6.80 -1.13 -19.49
CA GLU A 81 -7.45 0.15 -19.20
C GLU A 81 -6.60 0.97 -18.23
N GLU A 82 -6.72 2.30 -18.30
CA GLU A 82 -6.06 3.26 -17.42
C GLU A 82 -6.46 3.01 -15.96
N ARG A 83 -5.90 1.99 -15.32
CA ARG A 83 -6.10 1.75 -13.90
C ARG A 83 -5.12 2.57 -13.09
N ASP A 84 -5.71 3.36 -12.19
CA ASP A 84 -5.25 3.54 -10.83
C ASP A 84 -3.89 4.22 -10.61
N PHE A 85 -3.37 4.99 -11.58
CA PHE A 85 -2.12 5.74 -11.34
C PHE A 85 -2.25 6.78 -10.21
N ILE A 86 -3.44 7.38 -10.03
CA ILE A 86 -3.73 8.31 -8.92
C ILE A 86 -3.81 7.55 -7.59
N LYS A 87 -4.59 6.46 -7.54
CA LYS A 87 -4.70 5.60 -6.36
C LYS A 87 -3.33 5.02 -5.95
N TRP A 88 -2.48 4.74 -6.94
CA TRP A 88 -1.11 4.27 -6.80
C TRP A 88 -0.15 5.32 -6.24
N VAL A 89 -0.24 6.59 -6.67
CA VAL A 89 0.50 7.71 -6.07
C VAL A 89 -0.01 8.00 -4.66
N GLU A 90 -1.32 7.96 -4.42
CA GLU A 90 -1.93 8.18 -3.11
C GLU A 90 -1.45 7.13 -2.08
N ASN A 91 -1.51 5.84 -2.42
CA ASN A 91 -1.01 4.76 -1.56
C ASN A 91 0.50 4.88 -1.31
N ALA A 92 1.30 5.20 -2.35
CA ALA A 92 2.74 5.38 -2.19
C ALA A 92 3.06 6.60 -1.31
N LEU A 93 2.35 7.72 -1.48
CA LEU A 93 2.54 8.93 -0.67
C LEU A 93 2.26 8.68 0.82
N GLU A 94 1.34 7.77 1.15
CA GLU A 94 1.09 7.31 2.51
C GLU A 94 2.30 6.57 3.15
N TYR A 95 3.13 5.93 2.32
CA TYR A 95 4.42 5.35 2.72
C TYR A 95 5.59 6.34 2.71
N PHE A 96 5.52 7.40 1.88
CA PHE A 96 6.54 8.45 1.78
C PHE A 96 6.35 9.62 2.74
N MET A 97 5.23 9.71 3.44
CA MET A 97 5.17 10.50 4.66
C MET A 97 6.27 9.94 5.57
N PRO A 98 7.36 10.69 5.82
CA PRO A 98 8.36 10.22 6.75
C PRO A 98 7.65 9.88 8.07
N PRO A 99 8.10 8.89 8.85
CA PRO A 99 7.61 8.66 10.22
C PRO A 99 8.04 9.79 11.17
N GLN A 100 7.97 11.04 10.69
CA GLN A 100 8.18 12.24 11.47
C GLN A 100 6.78 12.59 12.00
N ASP A 101 6.62 12.29 13.28
CA ASP A 101 5.52 12.67 14.17
C ASP A 101 4.19 11.90 14.00
N LYS A 102 4.22 10.62 13.62
CA LYS A 102 3.09 9.74 13.98
C LYS A 102 3.21 9.47 15.49
N GLU A 103 2.38 10.14 16.27
CA GLU A 103 2.29 9.90 17.70
C GLU A 103 1.83 8.45 17.90
N GLU A 104 2.69 7.63 18.50
CA GLU A 104 2.36 6.25 18.76
C GLU A 104 1.27 6.17 19.84
N LEU A 105 0.07 5.75 19.44
CA LEU A 105 -1.00 5.44 20.36
C LEU A 105 -0.67 4.17 21.14
N ILE A 106 -0.43 4.34 22.44
CA ILE A 106 -0.23 3.23 23.39
C ILE A 106 -1.52 3.04 24.18
N PRO A 107 -2.31 1.98 23.93
CA PRO A 107 -3.50 1.71 24.72
C PRO A 107 -3.14 1.38 26.17
N LEU A 108 -3.72 2.11 27.11
CA LEU A 108 -3.58 1.84 28.54
C LEU A 108 -4.74 1.01 29.08
N LYS A 109 -4.67 0.70 30.37
CA LYS A 109 -5.74 -0.01 31.09
C LYS A 109 -7.08 0.70 30.93
N GLU A 110 -7.08 2.01 31.19
CA GLU A 110 -8.26 2.87 31.15
C GLU A 110 -8.43 3.53 29.76
N PRO A 111 -9.66 3.90 29.36
CA PRO A 111 -9.92 4.61 28.11
C PRO A 111 -9.15 5.94 27.97
N GLN A 112 -8.63 6.24 26.78
CA GLN A 112 -8.00 7.51 26.45
C GLN A 112 -8.78 8.26 25.34
N ARG A 113 -8.74 9.60 25.37
CA ARG A 113 -9.39 10.43 24.34
C ARG A 113 -8.48 10.59 23.14
N LEU A 114 -9.04 10.43 21.94
CA LEU A 114 -8.35 10.73 20.69
C LEU A 114 -8.57 12.20 20.31
N THR A 115 -7.52 12.85 19.81
CA THR A 115 -7.66 14.12 19.09
C THR A 115 -8.14 13.89 17.66
N CYS A 116 -8.58 14.96 16.98
CA CYS A 116 -8.96 14.87 15.57
C CYS A 116 -7.77 14.50 14.69
N GLU A 117 -6.57 14.99 15.03
CA GLU A 117 -5.32 14.68 14.34
C GLU A 117 -4.96 13.20 14.51
N GLN A 118 -5.03 12.66 15.73
CA GLN A 118 -4.80 11.24 16.00
C GLN A 118 -5.81 10.36 15.29
N TRP A 119 -7.10 10.74 15.26
CA TRP A 119 -8.12 10.01 14.53
C TRP A 119 -7.77 9.92 13.04
N ALA A 120 -7.48 11.07 12.41
CA ALA A 120 -7.12 11.12 10.99
C ALA A 120 -5.86 10.31 10.64
N GLN A 121 -4.89 10.20 11.56
CA GLN A 121 -3.66 9.42 11.38
C GLN A 121 -3.86 7.89 11.45
N TYR A 122 -4.96 7.43 12.06
CA TYR A 122 -5.18 6.02 12.35
C TYR A 122 -6.42 5.42 11.67
N THR A 123 -7.22 6.25 10.99
CA THR A 123 -8.34 5.80 10.15
C THR A 123 -7.95 5.67 8.67
N PRO A 124 -8.63 4.78 7.90
CA PRO A 124 -8.40 4.63 6.47
C PRO A 124 -8.68 5.91 5.67
N TYR A 125 -8.04 6.03 4.51
CA TYR A 125 -8.26 7.14 3.58
C TYR A 125 -9.76 7.29 3.22
N GLU A 126 -10.20 8.54 3.08
CA GLU A 126 -11.62 8.93 2.92
C GLU A 126 -12.59 8.44 4.02
N ASN A 127 -12.10 7.89 5.14
CA ASN A 127 -12.92 7.22 6.17
C ASN A 127 -13.82 6.11 5.59
N LYS A 128 -13.41 5.48 4.48
CA LYS A 128 -14.19 4.43 3.82
C LYS A 128 -13.87 3.08 4.44
N LEU A 129 -14.90 2.43 4.97
CA LEU A 129 -14.81 1.05 5.43
C LEU A 129 -15.22 0.14 4.27
N GLU A 130 -14.22 -0.45 3.61
CA GLU A 130 -14.43 -1.36 2.47
C GLU A 130 -14.02 -2.79 2.82
N LEU A 131 -14.57 -3.75 2.06
CA LEU A 131 -14.21 -5.16 2.15
C LEU A 131 -13.46 -5.56 0.87
N PHE A 132 -12.28 -6.16 1.04
CA PHE A 132 -11.45 -6.70 -0.03
C PHE A 132 -11.29 -8.20 0.21
N ASP A 133 -11.88 -9.02 -0.66
CA ASP A 133 -11.85 -10.49 -0.56
C ASP A 133 -12.24 -11.03 0.84
N GLY A 134 -13.26 -10.42 1.44
CA GLY A 134 -13.76 -10.78 2.76
C GLY A 134 -12.92 -10.27 3.93
N GLN A 135 -11.86 -9.50 3.67
CA GLN A 135 -11.06 -8.82 4.69
C GLN A 135 -11.51 -7.36 4.81
N ALA A 136 -11.60 -6.87 6.04
CA ALA A 136 -11.87 -5.46 6.29
C ALA A 136 -10.64 -4.61 5.98
N LEU A 137 -10.84 -3.49 5.30
CA LEU A 137 -9.81 -2.52 4.88
C LEU A 137 -8.86 -3.09 3.81
N GLY A 138 -8.22 -2.19 3.05
CA GLY A 138 -7.45 -2.53 1.86
C GLY A 138 -6.18 -3.31 2.17
N ASP A 139 -5.60 -3.12 3.36
CA ASP A 139 -4.40 -3.81 3.78
C ASP A 139 -4.35 -4.12 5.28
N LEU A 140 -3.29 -4.80 5.74
CA LEU A 140 -3.08 -5.17 7.14
C LEU A 140 -2.76 -3.97 8.03
N ARG A 141 -2.03 -2.98 7.51
CA ARG A 141 -1.57 -1.82 8.27
C ARG A 141 -2.73 -0.89 8.63
N GLU A 142 -3.69 -0.71 7.72
CA GLU A 142 -4.94 0.00 7.99
C GLU A 142 -5.73 -0.66 9.13
N ARG A 143 -5.79 -2.00 9.14
CA ARG A 143 -6.42 -2.78 10.22
C ARG A 143 -5.70 -2.61 11.54
N GLU A 144 -4.38 -2.72 11.55
CA GLU A 144 -3.57 -2.54 12.76
C GLU A 144 -3.74 -1.13 13.33
N ASN A 145 -3.66 -0.10 12.48
CA ASN A 145 -3.89 1.30 12.89
C ASN A 145 -5.29 1.49 13.50
N MET A 146 -6.33 1.06 12.79
CA MET A 146 -7.70 1.25 13.23
C MET A 146 -7.97 0.49 14.55
N ILE A 147 -7.49 -0.74 14.68
CA ILE A 147 -7.64 -1.52 15.91
C ILE A 147 -6.93 -0.82 17.08
N ILE A 148 -5.71 -0.32 16.88
CA ILE A 148 -4.97 0.40 17.94
C ILE A 148 -5.72 1.65 18.38
N ALA A 149 -6.24 2.46 17.46
CA ALA A 149 -7.02 3.65 17.82
C ALA A 149 -8.30 3.30 18.59
N LEU A 150 -9.01 2.25 18.18
CA LEU A 150 -10.21 1.79 18.87
C LEU A 150 -9.90 1.28 20.27
N VAL A 151 -8.86 0.44 20.43
CA VAL A 151 -8.45 -0.10 21.74
C VAL A 151 -7.94 1.01 22.66
N TYR A 152 -7.19 1.98 22.13
CA TYR A 152 -6.79 3.19 22.84
C TYR A 152 -8.01 3.95 23.37
N ASN A 153 -9.08 4.05 22.57
CA ASN A 153 -10.28 4.81 22.96
C ASN A 153 -11.18 4.10 23.98
N ILE A 154 -11.18 2.77 24.03
CA ILE A 154 -12.00 1.99 24.98
C ILE A 154 -11.20 1.45 26.19
N GLY A 155 -9.88 1.43 26.12
CA GLY A 155 -8.98 0.86 27.12
C GLY A 155 -8.86 -0.67 27.07
N LEU A 156 -7.71 -1.18 27.50
CA LEU A 156 -7.40 -2.63 27.50
C LEU A 156 -8.32 -3.42 28.42
N GLU A 157 -8.76 -2.85 29.55
CA GLU A 157 -9.66 -3.56 30.47
C GLU A 157 -11.02 -3.83 29.82
N HIS A 158 -11.57 -2.84 29.12
CA HIS A 158 -12.84 -3.02 28.40
C HIS A 158 -12.68 -3.97 27.21
N PHE A 159 -11.59 -3.83 26.45
CA PHE A 159 -11.26 -4.75 25.36
C PHE A 159 -11.25 -6.21 25.85
N ILE A 160 -10.53 -6.51 26.93
CA ILE A 160 -10.49 -7.86 27.52
C ILE A 160 -11.88 -8.29 28.03
N LYS A 161 -12.68 -7.35 28.55
CA LYS A 161 -14.03 -7.65 29.05
C LYS A 161 -14.96 -8.14 27.94
N ILE A 162 -14.95 -7.50 26.77
CA ILE A 162 -15.87 -7.81 25.65
C ILE A 162 -15.51 -9.06 24.86
N LEU A 163 -14.26 -9.53 24.94
CA LEU A 163 -13.86 -10.75 24.24
C LEU A 163 -14.66 -11.97 24.72
N PRO A 164 -15.03 -12.91 23.83
CA PRO A 164 -15.54 -14.23 24.22
C PRO A 164 -14.54 -15.01 25.07
N GLN A 165 -15.01 -15.94 25.90
CA GLN A 165 -14.13 -16.68 26.81
C GLN A 165 -13.04 -17.50 26.09
N GLU A 166 -13.39 -18.13 24.98
CA GLU A 166 -12.43 -18.85 24.13
C GLU A 166 -11.32 -17.91 23.63
N SER A 167 -11.68 -16.72 23.17
CA SER A 167 -10.71 -15.70 22.74
C SER A 167 -9.82 -15.21 23.88
N LYS A 168 -10.33 -15.11 25.12
CA LYS A 168 -9.51 -14.76 26.29
C LYS A 168 -8.48 -15.84 26.63
N ALA A 169 -8.84 -17.13 26.48
CA ALA A 169 -7.93 -18.23 26.69
C ALA A 169 -6.77 -18.17 25.66
N ILE A 170 -7.11 -18.04 24.38
CA ILE A 170 -6.13 -17.90 23.28
C ILE A 170 -5.23 -16.68 23.52
N LEU A 171 -5.80 -15.53 23.88
CA LEU A 171 -5.03 -14.31 24.14
C LEU A 171 -4.01 -14.52 25.28
N LYS A 172 -4.39 -15.20 26.36
CA LYS A 172 -3.48 -15.52 27.47
C LYS A 172 -2.34 -16.44 27.03
N GLU A 173 -2.63 -17.45 26.20
CA GLU A 173 -1.61 -18.35 25.65
C GLU A 173 -0.61 -17.58 24.78
N LEU A 174 -1.11 -16.72 23.90
CA LEU A 174 -0.27 -15.89 23.03
C LEU A 174 0.63 -14.96 23.85
N LEU A 175 0.09 -14.26 24.85
CA LEU A 175 0.87 -13.33 25.69
C LEU A 175 1.93 -14.03 26.55
N ASN A 176 1.66 -15.25 27.02
CA ASN A 176 2.63 -16.03 27.81
C ASN A 176 3.68 -16.72 26.94
N GLY A 177 3.43 -16.85 25.64
CA GLY A 177 4.33 -17.47 24.67
C GLY A 177 5.26 -16.50 23.94
N GLN A 178 5.21 -15.20 24.25
CA GLN A 178 6.10 -14.16 23.72
C GLN A 178 7.34 -13.92 24.59
#